data_AF-A0AAD5JGN0-F1
#
_entry.id   AF-A0AAD5JGN0-F1
#
_cell.length_a   1.000
_cell.length_b   1.000
_cell.length_c   1.000
_cell.angle_alpha   90.00
_cell.angle_beta   90.00
_cell.angle_gamma   90.00
#
_symmetry.space_group_name_H-M   'P 1'
#
loop_
_entity.id
_entity.type
_entity.pdbx_description
1 polymer ?
#
loop_
_entity_poly.entity_id
_entity_poly.type
_entity_poly.pdbx_seq_one_letter_code
_entity_poly.pdbx_strand_id
1 'polypeptide(L)'
;MYVPGFGEASPEAKAAKNLHDFFNYVAVRIVSSQLEDYNKEAYEELMDFLSKNSLNDGDKFCADLMRESPRHKGLALRILEVRSAYCKNDFEWDNMKRLALKMVDDSNTRLMRDYVLETSHESE
;
A
#
# COMPACT_ATOMS: atom_id res chain seq x y z
N MET A 1 12.10 -14.34 14.68
CA MET A 1 11.64 -15.73 14.88
C MET A 1 12.11 -16.54 13.68
N TYR A 2 12.65 -17.75 13.86
CA TYR A 2 13.00 -18.61 12.71
C TYR A 2 11.73 -19.20 12.12
N VAL A 3 11.53 -19.02 10.81
CA VAL A 3 10.39 -19.58 10.08
C VAL A 3 10.92 -20.65 9.12
N PRO A 4 10.59 -21.94 9.34
CA PRO A 4 11.01 -23.00 8.43
C PRO A 4 10.59 -22.70 6.98
N GLY A 5 11.52 -22.85 6.04
CA GLY A 5 11.29 -22.59 4.60
C GLY A 5 11.52 -21.15 4.14
N PHE A 6 11.80 -20.20 5.04
CA PHE A 6 12.21 -18.83 4.68
C PHE A 6 13.73 -18.67 4.84
N GLY A 7 14.47 -18.87 3.73
CA GLY A 7 15.93 -18.74 3.67
C GLY A 7 16.45 -17.35 3.26
N GLU A 8 15.56 -16.40 2.99
CA GLU A 8 15.87 -15.03 2.54
C GLU A 8 15.44 -13.99 3.61
N ALA A 9 14.94 -12.81 3.18
CA ALA A 9 14.29 -11.86 4.06
C ALA A 9 13.12 -12.51 4.82
N SER A 10 12.99 -12.16 6.11
CA SER A 10 11.92 -12.70 6.95
C SER A 10 10.54 -12.33 6.41
N PRO A 11 9.48 -13.10 6.72
CA PRO A 11 8.12 -12.75 6.33
C PRO A 11 7.73 -11.32 6.77
N GLU A 12 8.15 -10.90 7.97
CA GLU A 12 7.91 -9.56 8.48
C GLU A 12 8.62 -8.49 7.66
N ALA A 13 9.86 -8.74 7.22
CA ALA A 13 10.59 -7.83 6.35
C ALA A 13 9.93 -7.70 4.97
N LYS A 14 9.44 -8.82 4.40
CA LYS A 14 8.68 -8.80 3.13
C LYS A 14 7.35 -8.04 3.30
N ALA A 15 6.63 -8.26 4.39
CA ALA A 15 5.41 -7.52 4.71
C ALA A 15 5.66 -6.02 4.92
N ALA A 16 6.74 -5.67 5.63
CA ALA A 16 7.14 -4.29 5.85
C ALA A 16 7.49 -3.57 4.53
N LYS A 17 8.16 -4.25 3.59
CA LYS A 17 8.42 -3.71 2.25
C LYS A 17 7.13 -3.44 1.48
N ASN A 18 6.17 -4.38 1.51
CA ASN A 18 4.87 -4.17 0.88
C ASN A 18 4.11 -2.98 1.49
N LEU A 19 4.14 -2.84 2.83
CA LEU A 19 3.53 -1.70 3.52
C LEU A 19 4.22 -0.38 3.18
N HIS A 20 5.55 -0.38 3.05
CA HIS A 20 6.32 0.80 2.62
C HIS A 20 5.86 1.30 1.24
N ASP A 21 5.77 0.40 0.25
CA ASP A 21 5.31 0.77 -1.09
C ASP A 21 3.81 1.16 -1.07
N PHE A 22 2.99 0.49 -0.25
CA PHE A 22 1.59 0.86 -0.05
C PHE A 22 1.43 2.27 0.55
N PHE A 23 2.24 2.66 1.53
CA PHE A 23 2.19 4.01 2.10
C PHE A 23 2.62 5.08 1.09
N ASN A 24 3.52 4.75 0.16
CA ASN A 24 3.84 5.64 -0.94
C ASN A 24 2.63 5.87 -1.84
N TYR A 25 1.93 4.79 -2.23
CA TYR A 25 0.68 4.86 -2.97
C TYR A 25 -0.37 5.73 -2.25
N VAL A 26 -0.59 5.48 -0.96
CA VAL A 26 -1.56 6.25 -0.16
C VAL A 26 -1.18 7.73 -0.11
N ALA A 27 0.10 8.05 0.11
CA ALA A 27 0.56 9.44 0.14
C ALA A 27 0.37 10.16 -1.20
N VAL A 28 0.63 9.50 -2.33
CA VAL A 28 0.35 10.05 -3.66
C VAL A 28 -1.14 10.37 -3.82
N ARG A 29 -2.03 9.49 -3.36
CA ARG A 29 -3.48 9.72 -3.39
C ARG A 29 -3.90 10.91 -2.52
N ILE A 30 -3.37 11.01 -1.30
CA ILE A 30 -3.62 12.13 -0.39
C ILE A 30 -3.15 13.44 -1.02
N VAL A 31 -1.91 13.50 -1.52
CA VAL A 31 -1.34 14.70 -2.13
C VAL A 31 -2.11 15.08 -3.39
N SER A 32 -2.47 14.13 -4.24
CA SER A 32 -3.27 14.39 -5.44
C SER A 32 -4.61 15.05 -5.09
N SER A 33 -5.32 14.50 -4.09
CA SER A 33 -6.59 15.08 -3.63
C SER A 33 -6.40 16.49 -3.06
N GLN A 34 -5.32 16.77 -2.34
CA GLN A 34 -5.00 18.12 -1.88
C GLN A 34 -4.74 19.07 -3.06
N LEU A 35 -4.04 18.63 -4.10
CA LEU A 35 -3.71 19.49 -5.23
C LEU A 35 -4.92 19.81 -6.11
N GLU A 36 -5.88 18.88 -6.23
CA GLU A 36 -7.09 19.09 -7.04
C GLU A 36 -7.87 20.35 -6.62
N ASP A 37 -7.91 20.63 -5.31
CA ASP A 37 -8.60 21.80 -4.75
C ASP A 37 -7.71 23.04 -4.70
N TYR A 38 -6.44 22.90 -4.29
CA TYR A 38 -5.57 24.03 -3.96
C TYR A 38 -4.63 24.46 -5.10
N ASN A 39 -4.26 23.57 -6.02
CA ASN A 39 -3.33 23.85 -7.12
C ASN A 39 -3.51 22.86 -8.30
N LYS A 40 -4.47 23.16 -9.17
CA LYS A 40 -4.85 22.32 -10.31
C LYS A 40 -3.72 22.07 -11.30
N GLU A 41 -2.83 23.05 -11.52
CA GLU A 41 -1.71 22.88 -12.44
C GLU A 41 -0.72 21.82 -11.91
N ALA A 42 -0.39 21.87 -10.62
CA ALA A 42 0.46 20.87 -10.00
C ALA A 42 -0.21 19.48 -9.92
N TYR A 43 -1.55 19.44 -9.82
CA TYR A 43 -2.32 18.21 -9.93
C TYR A 43 -2.18 17.59 -11.33
N GLU A 44 -2.37 18.38 -12.39
CA GLU A 44 -2.22 17.92 -13.78
C GLU A 44 -0.80 17.42 -14.05
N GLU A 45 0.23 18.14 -13.61
CA GLU A 45 1.63 17.69 -13.70
C GLU A 45 1.86 16.34 -13.00
N LEU A 46 1.30 16.16 -11.80
CA LEU A 46 1.40 14.90 -11.06
C LEU A 46 0.69 13.75 -11.78
N MET A 47 -0.50 14.00 -12.33
CA MET A 47 -1.27 12.99 -13.08
C MET A 47 -0.57 12.58 -14.38
N ASP A 48 0.00 13.55 -15.09
CA ASP A 48 0.83 13.30 -16.27
C ASP A 48 2.06 12.45 -15.92
N PHE A 49 2.72 12.73 -14.80
CA PHE A 49 3.84 11.91 -14.33
C PHE A 49 3.39 10.49 -13.96
N LEU A 50 2.25 10.33 -13.28
CA LEU A 50 1.67 9.03 -12.91
C LEU A 50 1.28 8.18 -14.12
N SER A 51 0.85 8.81 -15.22
CA SER A 51 0.52 8.09 -16.45
C SER A 51 1.72 7.39 -17.09
N LYS A 52 2.94 7.86 -16.79
CA LYS A 52 4.21 7.40 -17.40
C LYS A 52 5.05 6.58 -16.43
N ASN A 53 4.79 6.66 -15.12
CA ASN A 53 5.63 6.07 -14.08
C ASN A 53 4.84 5.16 -13.14
N SER A 54 5.37 3.97 -12.87
CA SER A 54 4.73 2.98 -11.99
C SER A 54 4.88 3.36 -10.51
N LEU A 55 3.83 3.10 -9.72
CA LEU A 55 3.84 3.23 -8.26
C LEU A 55 4.27 1.95 -7.51
N ASN A 56 4.62 0.88 -8.23
CA ASN A 56 4.95 -0.41 -7.60
C ASN A 56 6.22 -0.35 -6.75
N ASP A 57 7.17 0.52 -7.11
CA ASP A 57 8.36 0.83 -6.32
C ASP A 57 8.30 2.29 -5.89
N GLY A 58 7.90 2.51 -4.63
CA GLY A 58 7.64 3.86 -4.13
C GLY A 58 8.89 4.73 -4.05
N ASP A 59 10.06 4.12 -3.80
CA ASP A 59 11.31 4.86 -3.70
C ASP A 59 11.85 5.22 -5.09
N LYS A 60 11.77 4.30 -6.04
CA LYS A 60 12.09 4.61 -7.44
C LYS A 60 11.18 5.72 -7.97
N PHE A 61 9.87 5.62 -7.74
CA PHE A 61 8.92 6.65 -8.13
C PHE A 61 9.31 8.04 -7.59
N CYS A 62 9.56 8.15 -6.28
CA CYS A 62 9.97 9.42 -5.67
C CYS A 62 11.31 9.91 -6.22
N ALA A 63 12.27 9.00 -6.43
CA ALA A 63 13.58 9.32 -6.96
C ALA A 63 13.48 9.89 -8.40
N ASP A 64 12.64 9.31 -9.25
CA ASP A 64 12.44 9.76 -10.62
C ASP A 64 11.70 11.11 -10.63
N LEU A 65 10.64 11.25 -9.81
CA LEU A 65 9.88 12.48 -9.66
C LEU A 65 10.77 13.66 -9.21
N MET A 66 11.72 13.42 -8.30
CA MET A 66 12.67 14.45 -7.86
C MET A 66 13.59 14.99 -8.97
N ARG A 67 13.79 14.23 -10.04
CA ARG A 67 14.70 14.55 -11.14
C ARG A 67 14.00 15.12 -12.37
N GLU A 68 12.67 15.06 -12.42
CA GLU A 68 11.88 15.54 -13.56
C GLU A 68 11.95 17.07 -13.71
N SER A 69 11.71 17.83 -12.63
CA SER A 69 11.85 19.29 -12.61
C SER A 69 11.92 19.85 -11.18
N PRO A 70 12.28 21.14 -10.97
CA PRO A 70 12.22 21.77 -9.65
C PRO A 70 10.82 21.72 -9.00
N ARG A 71 9.74 21.80 -9.80
CA ARG A 71 8.36 21.67 -9.30
C ARG A 71 8.07 20.24 -8.84
N HIS A 72 8.43 19.25 -9.65
CA HIS A 72 8.28 17.83 -9.30
C HIS A 72 9.11 17.43 -8.08
N LYS A 73 10.30 18.03 -7.90
CA LYS A 73 11.07 17.88 -6.65
C LYS A 73 10.27 18.34 -5.43
N GLY A 74 9.56 19.47 -5.52
CA GLY A 74 8.65 19.93 -4.46
C GLY A 74 7.54 18.92 -4.17
N LEU A 75 6.91 18.37 -5.22
CA LEU A 75 5.88 17.33 -5.10
C LEU A 75 6.41 16.06 -4.44
N ALA A 76 7.59 15.60 -4.84
CA ALA A 76 8.22 14.43 -4.25
C ALA A 76 8.52 14.63 -2.76
N LEU A 77 9.06 15.79 -2.36
CA LEU A 77 9.29 16.12 -0.95
C LEU A 77 7.98 16.11 -0.15
N ARG A 78 6.89 16.64 -0.73
CA ARG A 78 5.57 16.61 -0.11
C ARG A 78 5.07 15.18 0.08
N ILE A 79 5.23 14.31 -0.91
CA ILE A 79 4.87 12.88 -0.81
C ILE A 79 5.70 12.18 0.28
N LEU A 80 7.01 12.45 0.35
CA LEU A 80 7.88 11.89 1.41
C LEU A 80 7.46 12.31 2.82
N GLU A 81 7.07 13.58 3.00
CA GLU A 81 6.55 14.09 4.26
C GLU A 81 5.24 13.39 4.63
N VAL A 82 4.27 13.36 3.70
CA VAL A 82 2.95 12.78 3.92
C VAL A 82 3.04 11.28 4.20
N ARG A 83 3.86 10.50 3.47
CA ARG A 83 4.00 9.05 3.73
C ARG A 83 4.60 8.75 5.10
N SER A 84 5.54 9.59 5.55
CA SER A 84 6.12 9.49 6.90
C SER A 84 5.09 9.84 7.98
N ALA A 85 4.33 10.93 7.79
CA ALA A 85 3.28 11.34 8.73
C ALA A 85 2.18 10.30 8.83
N TYR A 86 1.65 9.83 7.69
CA TYR A 86 0.58 8.85 7.64
C TYR A 86 0.97 7.54 8.34
N CYS A 87 2.12 6.97 8.00
CA CYS A 87 2.60 5.71 8.59
C CYS A 87 2.82 5.79 10.12
N LYS A 88 3.28 6.95 10.62
CA LYS A 88 3.65 7.10 12.04
C LYS A 88 2.50 7.56 12.93
N ASN A 89 1.58 8.36 12.40
CA ASN A 89 0.60 9.07 13.21
C ASN A 89 -0.86 8.69 12.88
N ASP A 90 -1.16 8.42 11.62
CA ASP A 90 -2.55 8.28 11.16
C ASP A 90 -2.94 6.82 10.88
N PHE A 91 -1.99 5.99 10.44
CA PHE A 91 -2.24 4.61 10.11
C PHE A 91 -2.52 3.79 11.37
N GLU A 92 -3.72 3.22 11.46
CA GLU A 92 -4.17 2.45 12.61
C GLU A 92 -3.58 1.04 12.62
N TRP A 93 -2.31 0.91 13.06
CA TRP A 93 -1.59 -0.36 13.14
C TRP A 93 -2.33 -1.46 13.92
N ASP A 94 -2.95 -1.11 15.05
CA ASP A 94 -3.70 -2.06 15.86
C ASP A 94 -4.97 -2.55 15.15
N ASN A 95 -5.63 -1.64 14.42
CA ASN A 95 -6.79 -1.99 13.61
C ASN A 95 -6.41 -2.88 12.43
N MET A 96 -5.29 -2.59 11.74
CA MET A 96 -4.73 -3.45 10.70
C MET A 96 -4.45 -4.86 11.24
N LYS A 97 -3.81 -4.98 12.41
CA LYS A 97 -3.56 -6.28 13.06
C LYS A 97 -4.87 -7.01 13.37
N ARG A 98 -5.85 -6.32 13.94
CA ARG A 98 -7.18 -6.88 14.25
C ARG A 98 -7.89 -7.39 12.99
N LEU A 99 -7.85 -6.63 11.90
CA LEU A 99 -8.45 -7.00 10.63
C LEU A 99 -7.75 -8.20 9.99
N ALA A 100 -6.41 -8.23 9.99
CA ALA A 100 -5.64 -9.34 9.45
C ALA A 100 -5.99 -10.67 10.14
N LEU A 101 -6.10 -10.67 11.48
CA LEU A 101 -6.50 -11.84 12.24
C LEU A 101 -7.94 -12.26 11.90
N LYS A 102 -8.88 -11.30 11.94
CA LYS A 102 -10.28 -11.56 11.61
C LYS A 102 -10.47 -12.15 10.21
N MET A 103 -9.75 -11.63 9.21
CA MET A 103 -9.85 -12.12 7.84
C MET A 103 -9.42 -13.59 7.71
N VAL A 104 -8.41 -14.03 8.48
CA VAL A 104 -8.00 -15.45 8.50
C VAL A 104 -9.09 -16.31 9.14
N ASP A 105 -9.62 -15.89 10.29
CA ASP A 105 -10.67 -16.64 11.01
C ASP A 105 -11.95 -16.79 10.16
N ASP A 106 -12.40 -15.67 9.57
CA ASP A 106 -13.59 -15.63 8.71
C ASP A 106 -13.38 -16.48 7.45
N SER A 107 -12.19 -16.42 6.83
CA SER A 107 -11.88 -17.20 5.64
C SER A 107 -11.83 -18.69 5.93
N ASN A 108 -11.21 -19.11 7.03
CA ASN A 108 -11.15 -20.51 7.43
C ASN A 108 -12.55 -21.08 7.73
N THR A 109 -13.37 -20.31 8.44
CA THR A 109 -14.76 -20.69 8.75
C THR A 109 -15.58 -20.87 7.47
N ARG A 110 -15.48 -19.91 6.54
CA ARG A 110 -16.17 -19.96 5.26
C ARG A 110 -15.75 -21.18 4.44
N LEU A 111 -14.44 -21.38 4.24
CA LEU A 111 -13.92 -22.47 3.43
C LEU A 111 -14.34 -23.85 3.95
N MET A 112 -14.30 -24.06 5.27
CA MET A 112 -14.73 -25.33 5.87
C MET A 112 -16.23 -25.57 5.71
N ARG A 113 -17.06 -24.54 5.91
CA ARG A 113 -18.51 -24.63 5.73
C ARG A 113 -18.87 -24.95 4.27
N ASP A 114 -18.26 -24.23 3.34
CA ASP A 114 -18.56 -24.37 1.91
C ASP A 114 -18.17 -25.79 1.44
N TYR A 115 -17.01 -26.32 1.86
CA TYR A 115 -16.60 -27.71 1.58
C TYR A 115 -17.59 -28.77 2.10
N VAL A 116 -18.09 -28.61 3.33
CA VAL A 116 -19.08 -29.55 3.90
C VAL A 116 -20.38 -29.51 3.10
N LEU A 117 -20.85 -28.33 2.72
CA LEU A 117 -22.08 -28.19 1.93
C LEU A 117 -21.94 -28.85 0.55
N GLU A 118 -20.81 -28.64 -0.13
CA GLU A 118 -20.57 -29.21 -1.46
C GLU A 118 -20.52 -30.75 -1.44
N THR A 119 -19.77 -31.32 -0.50
CA THR A 119 -19.53 -32.78 -0.45
C THR A 119 -20.66 -33.59 0.14
N SER A 120 -21.53 -32.98 0.95
CA SER A 120 -22.71 -33.65 1.54
C SER A 120 -23.83 -33.91 0.53
N HIS A 121 -23.84 -33.21 -0.61
CA HIS A 121 -24.83 -33.39 -1.68
C HIS A 121 -24.39 -34.39 -2.77
N GLU A 122 -23.10 -34.76 -2.82
CA GLU A 122 -22.57 -35.75 -3.78
C GLU A 122 -22.64 -37.20 -3.25
N SER A 123 -23.10 -37.40 -2.01
CA SER A 123 -23.13 -38.70 -1.33
C SER A 123 -24.52 -39.37 -1.27
N GLU A 124 -25.51 -38.89 -2.03
CA GLU A 124 -26.79 -39.57 -2.31
C GLU A 124 -26.84 -40.12 -3.74
#